data_AF-A0A832NQF6-F1
#
_entry.id   AF-A0A832NQF6-F1
#
_cell.length_a   1.000
_cell.length_b   1.000
_cell.length_c   1.000
_cell.angle_alpha   90.00
_cell.angle_beta   90.00
_cell.angle_gamma   90.00
#
_symmetry.space_group_name_H-M   'P 1'
#
loop_
_entity.id
_entity.type
_entity.pdbx_description
1 polymer ?
#
loop_
_entity_poly.entity_id
_entity_poly.type
_entity_poly.pdbx_seq_one_letter_code
_entity_poly.pdbx_strand_id
1 'polypeptide(L)'
;MKYLLDASALLPLVTRRGRQLIVEASHEHLVTTDLAVYEACNSLWKLSKLLKFISIKDAIDAATTLKDLTIRNIIKSMSFTELDFHSMFRIAHEEGLTFYDASYIVTAEVAEAI
;
A
#
# COMPACT_ATOMS: atom_id res chain seq x y z
N MET A 1 14.80 5.98 7.63
CA MET A 1 14.92 4.70 6.88
C MET A 1 13.92 4.72 5.73
N LYS A 2 13.96 3.75 4.82
CA LYS A 2 12.93 3.58 3.79
C LYS A 2 12.07 2.36 4.17
N TYR A 3 10.75 2.51 4.13
CA TYR A 3 9.83 1.44 4.47
C TYR A 3 8.89 1.17 3.31
N LEU A 4 8.69 -0.11 2.99
CA LEU A 4 7.64 -0.51 2.07
C LEU A 4 6.37 -0.82 2.87
N LEU A 5 5.26 -0.21 2.46
CA LEU A 5 3.94 -0.47 3.00
C LEU A 5 3.18 -1.36 2.02
N ASP A 6 2.89 -2.59 2.43
CA ASP A 6 1.88 -3.41 1.77
C ASP A 6 0.47 -2.89 2.10
N ALA A 7 -0.56 -3.45 1.47
CA ALA A 7 -1.94 -3.03 1.74
C ALA A 7 -2.35 -3.20 3.22
N SER A 8 -1.82 -4.22 3.90
CA SER A 8 -2.15 -4.52 5.29
C SER A 8 -1.52 -3.54 6.30
N ALA A 9 -0.37 -2.95 5.98
CA ALA A 9 0.25 -1.86 6.74
C ALA A 9 -0.29 -0.48 6.33
N LEU A 10 -0.49 -0.25 5.03
CA LEU A 10 -0.90 1.03 4.46
C LEU A 10 -2.24 1.50 5.00
N LEU A 11 -3.27 0.64 4.95
CA LEU A 11 -4.63 1.05 5.32
C LEU A 11 -4.77 1.42 6.81
N PRO A 12 -4.28 0.62 7.78
CA PRO A 12 -4.30 1.01 9.19
C PRO A 12 -3.51 2.28 9.46
N LEU A 13 -2.38 2.47 8.77
CA LEU A 13 -1.52 3.63 8.97
C LEU A 13 -2.24 4.91 8.49
N VAL A 14 -2.87 4.89 7.32
CA VAL A 14 -3.70 6.00 6.81
C VAL A 14 -4.91 6.28 7.69
N THR A 15 -5.64 5.24 8.10
CA THR A 15 -6.90 5.39 8.84
C THR A 15 -6.74 5.72 10.33
N ARG A 16 -5.64 5.30 10.97
CA ARG A 16 -5.43 5.48 12.41
C ARG A 16 -4.58 6.70 12.75
N ARG A 17 -3.58 7.04 11.93
CA ARG A 17 -2.63 8.13 12.24
C ARG A 17 -3.16 9.51 11.82
N GLY A 18 -4.06 9.59 10.84
CA GLY A 18 -4.64 10.85 10.39
C GLY A 18 -3.58 11.90 10.08
N ARG A 19 -3.65 13.10 10.68
CA ARG A 19 -2.65 14.17 10.47
C ARG A 19 -1.24 13.80 10.93
N GLN A 20 -1.10 12.91 11.91
CA GLN A 20 0.20 12.51 12.42
C GLN A 20 1.03 11.77 11.36
N LEU A 21 0.36 11.07 10.43
CA LEU A 21 1.01 10.46 9.28
C LEU A 21 1.82 11.47 8.46
N ILE A 22 1.31 12.67 8.24
CA ILE A 22 2.01 13.69 7.44
C ILE A 22 3.33 14.09 8.12
N VAL A 23 3.32 14.20 9.44
CA VAL A 23 4.51 14.50 10.23
C VAL A 23 5.48 13.32 10.20
N GLU A 24 5.01 12.10 10.43
CA GLU A 24 5.86 10.89 10.42
C GLU A 24 6.48 10.64 9.03
N ALA A 25 5.71 10.79 7.96
CA ALA A 25 6.17 10.69 6.58
C ALA A 25 7.13 11.82 6.16
N SER A 26 7.23 12.91 6.94
CA SER A 26 8.26 13.94 6.71
C SER A 26 9.64 13.53 7.25
N HIS A 27 9.68 12.54 8.14
CA HIS A 27 10.92 12.05 8.76
C HIS A 27 11.35 10.69 8.20
N GLU A 28 10.41 9.92 7.65
CA GLU A 28 10.64 8.60 7.05
C GLU A 28 10.30 8.58 5.56
N HIS A 29 10.97 7.70 4.80
CA HIS A 29 10.67 7.54 3.38
C HIS A 29 9.70 6.37 3.21
N LEU A 30 8.41 6.67 3.00
CA LEU A 30 7.39 5.65 2.82
C LEU A 30 7.21 5.35 1.33
N VAL A 31 7.26 4.07 0.98
CA VAL A 31 7.03 3.54 -0.37
C VAL A 31 5.86 2.57 -0.31
N THR A 32 5.11 2.48 -1.40
CA THR A 32 4.02 1.50 -1.60
C THR A 32 3.97 1.11 -3.08
N THR A 33 3.12 0.16 -3.45
CA THR A 33 2.79 -0.13 -4.85
C THR A 33 1.43 0.47 -5.25
N ASP A 34 1.21 0.64 -6.55
CA ASP A 34 -0.12 0.94 -7.10
C ASP A 34 -1.14 -0.15 -6.71
N LEU A 35 -0.73 -1.42 -6.76
CA LEU A 35 -1.49 -2.57 -6.28
C LEU A 35 -1.99 -2.41 -4.84
N ALA A 36 -1.15 -1.93 -3.91
CA ALA A 36 -1.54 -1.74 -2.51
C ALA A 36 -2.73 -0.79 -2.35
N VAL A 37 -2.82 0.23 -3.21
CA VAL A 37 -3.95 1.17 -3.21
C VAL A 37 -5.24 0.45 -3.58
N TYR A 38 -5.21 -0.43 -4.58
CA TYR A 38 -6.37 -1.24 -4.98
C TYR A 38 -6.75 -2.24 -3.89
N GLU A 39 -5.78 -2.92 -3.28
CA GLU A 39 -6.02 -3.89 -2.21
C GLU A 39 -6.55 -3.23 -0.92
N ALA A 40 -6.04 -2.05 -0.57
CA ALA A 40 -6.57 -1.23 0.52
C ALA A 40 -8.00 -0.78 0.24
N CYS A 41 -8.29 -0.29 -0.98
CA CYS A 41 -9.65 0.08 -1.39
C CYS A 41 -10.62 -1.12 -1.39
N ASN A 42 -10.15 -2.29 -1.81
CA ASN A 42 -10.94 -3.53 -1.74
C ASN A 42 -11.25 -3.90 -0.29
N SER A 43 -10.29 -3.70 0.63
CA SER A 43 -10.50 -3.92 2.06
C SER A 43 -11.52 -2.93 2.65
N LEU A 44 -11.48 -1.65 2.26
CA LEU A 44 -12.50 -0.66 2.61
C LEU A 44 -13.89 -1.04 2.07
N TRP A 45 -13.98 -1.54 0.84
CA TRP A 45 -15.23 -2.07 0.28
C TRP A 45 -15.76 -3.25 1.10
N LYS A 46 -14.91 -4.22 1.48
CA LYS A 46 -15.30 -5.35 2.34
C LYS A 46 -15.82 -4.86 3.70
N LEU A 47 -15.11 -3.92 4.33
CA LEU A 47 -15.50 -3.32 5.60
C LEU A 47 -16.87 -2.61 5.50
N SER A 48 -17.12 -1.89 4.41
CA SER A 48 -18.37 -1.14 4.23
C SER A 48 -19.55 -2.00 3.78
N LYS A 49 -19.34 -2.85 2.76
CA LYS A 49 -20.42 -3.57 2.08
C LYS A 49 -20.72 -4.93 2.71
N LEU A 50 -19.68 -5.72 2.98
CA LEU A 50 -19.84 -7.10 3.47
C LEU A 50 -20.00 -7.12 4.99
N LEU A 51 -19.09 -6.42 5.69
CA LEU A 51 -19.03 -6.45 7.15
C LEU A 51 -19.89 -5.35 7.80
N LYS A 52 -20.25 -4.30 7.04
CA LYS A 52 -21.04 -3.15 7.52
C LYS A 52 -20.42 -2.49 8.77
N PHE A 53 -19.09 -2.55 8.91
CA PHE A 53 -18.37 -1.97 10.03
C PHE A 53 -18.16 -0.46 9.90
N ILE A 54 -18.13 0.04 8.67
CA ILE A 54 -17.98 1.47 8.36
C ILE A 54 -19.05 1.91 7.38
N SER A 55 -19.43 3.19 7.41
CA SER A 55 -20.34 3.73 6.42
C SER A 55 -19.67 3.80 5.04
N ILE A 56 -20.47 3.88 3.98
CA ILE A 56 -19.94 4.13 2.62
C ILE A 56 -19.20 5.47 2.55
N LYS A 57 -19.66 6.47 3.33
CA LYS A 57 -19.01 7.77 3.41
C LYS A 57 -17.60 7.64 3.99
N ASP A 58 -17.44 6.91 5.10
CA ASP A 58 -16.13 6.70 5.74
C ASP A 58 -15.18 5.94 4.80
N ALA A 59 -15.70 4.95 4.06
CA ALA A 59 -14.91 4.22 3.07
C ALA A 59 -14.42 5.13 1.93
N ILE A 60 -15.29 6.00 1.41
CA ILE A 60 -14.94 6.98 0.36
C ILE A 60 -13.93 8.00 0.89
N ASP A 61 -14.12 8.51 2.10
CA ASP A 61 -13.22 9.49 2.72
C ASP A 61 -11.81 8.89 2.90
N ALA A 62 -11.72 7.63 3.37
CA ALA A 62 -10.46 6.91 3.52
C ALA A 62 -9.78 6.63 2.17
N ALA A 63 -10.53 6.15 1.17
CA ALA A 63 -10.00 5.88 -0.17
C ALA A 63 -9.48 7.16 -0.86
N THR A 64 -10.20 8.28 -0.70
CA THR A 64 -9.79 9.59 -1.23
C THR A 64 -8.53 10.09 -0.54
N THR A 65 -8.45 9.95 0.78
CA THR A 65 -7.24 10.31 1.55
C THR A 65 -6.03 9.50 1.09
N LEU A 66 -6.18 8.20 0.88
CA LEU A 66 -5.10 7.34 0.39
C LEU A 66 -4.59 7.78 -0.99
N LYS A 67 -5.51 8.09 -1.90
CA LYS A 67 -5.18 8.63 -3.22
C LYS A 67 -4.42 9.95 -3.11
N ASP A 68 -4.87 10.87 -2.26
CA ASP A 68 -4.25 12.18 -2.09
C ASP A 68 -2.83 12.09 -1.51
N LEU A 69 -2.59 11.20 -0.55
CA LEU A 69 -1.26 10.95 0.02
C LEU A 69 -0.29 10.44 -1.06
N THR A 70 -0.80 9.60 -1.97
CA THR A 70 -0.02 9.03 -3.07
C THR A 70 0.29 10.07 -4.15
N ILE A 71 -0.71 10.84 -4.61
CA ILE A 71 -0.54 11.89 -5.63
C ILE A 71 0.39 13.01 -5.15
N ARG A 72 0.33 13.35 -3.86
CA ARG A 72 1.20 14.36 -3.25
C ARG A 72 2.59 13.82 -2.93
N ASN A 73 2.88 12.56 -3.27
CA ASN A 73 4.14 11.88 -3.02
C ASN A 73 4.55 11.89 -1.53
N ILE A 74 3.58 11.91 -0.62
CA ILE A 74 3.80 11.72 0.83
C ILE A 74 4.12 10.24 1.09
N ILE A 75 3.44 9.35 0.36
CA ILE A 75 3.81 7.95 0.23
C ILE A 75 4.13 7.73 -1.26
N LYS A 76 5.38 7.39 -1.57
CA LYS A 76 5.82 7.17 -2.95
C LYS A 76 5.20 5.87 -3.46
N SER A 77 4.44 5.92 -4.55
CA SER A 77 3.94 4.71 -5.23
C SER A 77 4.91 4.30 -6.33
N MET A 78 5.26 3.01 -6.35
CA MET A 78 5.96 2.36 -7.46
C MET A 78 4.94 1.63 -8.34
N SER A 79 5.08 1.74 -9.66
CA SER A 79 4.20 1.05 -10.59
C SER A 79 4.79 -0.28 -11.03
N PHE A 80 3.94 -1.22 -11.43
CA PHE A 80 4.37 -2.50 -12.02
C PHE A 80 5.30 -2.31 -13.24
N THR A 81 5.24 -1.17 -13.93
CA THR A 81 6.14 -0.87 -15.06
C THR A 81 7.60 -0.70 -14.63
N GLU A 82 7.86 -0.46 -13.35
CA GLU A 82 9.20 -0.33 -12.76
C GLU A 82 9.72 -1.67 -12.21
N LEU A 83 8.92 -2.74 -12.23
CA LEU A 83 9.24 -4.03 -11.60
C LEU A 83 9.58 -5.12 -12.62
N ASP A 84 10.52 -6.00 -12.25
CA ASP A 84 10.87 -7.17 -13.05
C ASP A 84 9.95 -8.36 -12.76
N PHE A 85 9.09 -8.69 -13.72
CA PHE A 85 8.14 -9.80 -13.62
C PHE A 85 8.84 -11.15 -13.51
N HIS A 86 10.01 -11.32 -14.13
CA HIS A 86 10.76 -12.57 -14.03
C HIS A 86 11.17 -12.82 -12.56
N SER A 87 11.76 -11.82 -11.91
CA SER A 87 12.14 -11.91 -10.49
C SER A 87 10.93 -12.11 -9.58
N MET A 88 9.83 -11.36 -9.78
CA MET A 88 8.60 -11.52 -8.99
C MET A 88 8.02 -12.94 -9.11
N PHE A 89 7.95 -13.48 -10.33
CA PHE A 89 7.37 -14.79 -10.56
C PHE A 89 8.25 -15.91 -9.99
N ARG A 90 9.57 -15.77 -10.10
CA ARG A 90 10.53 -16.70 -9.49
C ARG A 90 10.37 -16.73 -7.97
N ILE A 91 10.37 -15.57 -7.31
CA ILE A 91 10.19 -15.46 -5.85
C ILE A 91 8.84 -16.05 -5.43
N ALA A 92 7.76 -15.71 -6.15
CA ALA A 92 6.43 -16.26 -5.86
C ALA A 92 6.44 -17.80 -5.92
N HIS A 93 7.09 -18.38 -6.93
CA HIS A 93 7.18 -19.82 -7.11
C HIS A 93 8.04 -20.51 -6.05
N GLU A 94 9.25 -19.98 -5.81
CA GLU A 94 10.25 -20.57 -4.90
C GLU A 94 9.79 -20.49 -3.44
N GLU A 95 9.18 -19.37 -3.03
CA GLU A 95 8.74 -19.13 -1.65
C GLU A 95 7.27 -19.53 -1.39
N GLY A 96 6.54 -20.00 -2.42
CA GLY A 96 5.14 -20.39 -2.28
C GLY A 96 4.19 -19.22 -1.96
N LEU A 97 4.52 -18.02 -2.46
CA LEU A 97 3.76 -16.79 -2.26
C LEU A 97 2.82 -16.50 -3.43
N THR A 98 1.85 -15.62 -3.20
CA THR A 98 1.09 -15.07 -4.32
C THR A 98 1.98 -14.11 -5.13
N PHE A 99 1.64 -13.89 -6.40
CA PHE A 99 2.32 -12.88 -7.21
C PHE A 99 2.15 -11.47 -6.63
N TYR A 100 1.04 -11.20 -5.93
CA TYR A 100 0.82 -9.96 -5.20
C TYR A 100 1.84 -9.80 -4.07
N ASP A 101 2.00 -10.81 -3.22
CA ASP A 101 2.95 -10.77 -2.09
C ASP A 101 4.40 -10.65 -2.59
N ALA A 102 4.77 -11.41 -3.63
CA ALA A 102 6.10 -11.33 -4.22
C ALA A 102 6.39 -9.95 -4.84
N SER A 103 5.36 -9.24 -5.35
CA SER A 103 5.53 -7.89 -5.88
C SER A 103 5.98 -6.89 -4.82
N TYR A 104 5.54 -7.07 -3.57
CA TYR A 104 6.02 -6.25 -2.45
C TYR A 104 7.49 -6.53 -2.16
N ILE A 105 7.91 -7.80 -2.12
CA ILE A 105 9.31 -8.16 -1.88
C ILE A 105 10.23 -7.51 -2.91
N VAL A 106 9.92 -7.65 -4.21
CA VAL A 106 10.72 -7.04 -5.28
C VAL A 106 10.69 -5.51 -5.20
N THR A 107 9.55 -4.92 -4.86
CA THR A 107 9.45 -3.46 -4.67
C THR A 107 10.36 -2.99 -3.53
N ALA A 108 10.43 -3.73 -2.42
CA ALA A 108 11.30 -3.39 -1.29
C ALA A 108 12.78 -3.43 -1.71
N GLU A 109 13.19 -4.47 -2.45
CA GLU A 109 14.55 -4.60 -2.99
C GLU A 109 14.90 -3.43 -3.92
N VAL A 110 14.04 -3.10 -4.89
CA VAL A 110 14.26 -2.01 -5.85
C VAL A 110 14.28 -0.63 -5.17
N ALA A 111 13.45 -0.44 -4.14
CA ALA A 111 13.38 0.81 -3.40
C ALA A 111 14.50 0.97 -2.35
N GLU A 112 15.25 -0.10 -2.05
CA GLU A 112 16.13 -0.23 -0.87
C GLU A 112 15.36 0.04 0.43
N ALA A 113 14.15 -0.48 0.52
CA ALA A 113 13.25 -0.35 1.66
C ALA A 113 13.18 -1.65 2.47
N ILE A 114 12.80 -1.52 3.74
CA ILE A 114 12.51 -2.64 4.65
C ILE A 114 11.00 -2.83 4.75
#